data_AF-A0A966QRH2-F1
#
_entry.id   AF-A0A966QRH2-F1
#
_cell.length_a   1.000
_cell.length_b   1.000
_cell.length_c   1.000
_cell.angle_alpha   90.00
_cell.angle_beta   90.00
_cell.angle_gamma   90.00
#
_symmetry.space_group_name_H-M   'P 1'
#
loop_
_entity.id
_entity.type
_entity.pdbx_description
1 polymer ?
#
loop_
_entity_poly.entity_id
_entity_poly.type
_entity_poly.pdbx_seq_one_letter_code
_entity_poly.pdbx_strand_id
1 'polypeptide(L)' 'MHGATLDAIQLMLRDLHTRHDEIRHRAAFRGCTKELLEVQQELVDYLLAKKRHLLGVEGPSPNEAVRNYNSFL' A
#
# COMPACT_ATOMS: atom_id res chain seq x y z
N MET A 1 -16.63 -1.91 11.71
CA MET A 1 -16.04 -1.36 12.94
C MET A 1 -14.52 -1.20 12.81
N HIS A 2 -14.03 -0.34 11.91
CA HIS A 2 -12.58 -0.17 11.70
C HIS A 2 -12.13 1.30 11.55
N GLY A 3 -12.97 2.27 11.96
CA GLY A 3 -12.72 3.71 11.71
C GLY A 3 -11.34 4.18 12.16
N ALA A 4 -11.00 3.99 13.44
CA ALA A 4 -9.70 4.39 13.97
C ALA A 4 -8.50 3.71 13.28
N THR A 5 -8.64 2.44 12.88
CA THR A 5 -7.59 1.71 12.15
C THR A 5 -7.43 2.25 10.72
N LEU A 6 -8.52 2.59 10.05
CA LEU A 6 -8.49 3.20 8.73
C LEU A 6 -7.86 4.60 8.76
N ASP A 7 -8.17 5.39 9.79
CA ASP A 7 -7.58 6.72 9.99
C ASP A 7 -6.07 6.59 10.24
N ALA A 8 -5.65 5.65 11.10
CA ALA A 8 -4.24 5.36 11.31
C ALA A 8 -3.52 4.95 10.01
N ILE A 9 -4.14 4.10 9.17
CA ILE A 9 -3.58 3.72 7.87
C ILE A 9 -3.44 4.94 6.94
N GLN A 10 -4.42 5.84 6.93
CA GLN A 10 -4.34 7.07 6.13
C GLN A 10 -3.20 7.99 6.58
N LEU A 11 -3.02 8.15 7.90
CA LEU A 11 -1.92 8.92 8.46
C LEU A 11 -0.56 8.32 8.08
N MET A 12 -0.42 6.99 8.17
CA MET A 12 0.81 6.29 7.78
C MET A 12 1.12 6.44 6.29
N LEU A 13 0.12 6.32 5.41
CA LEU A 13 0.30 6.51 3.96
C LEU A 13 0.72 7.95 3.64
N ARG A 14 0.16 8.93 4.34
CA ARG A 14 0.56 10.34 4.19
C ARG A 14 2.00 10.57 4.63
N ASP A 15 2.40 9.98 5.76
CA ASP A 15 3.78 10.09 6.27
C ASP A 15 4.78 9.43 5.30
N LEU A 16 4.47 8.25 4.79
CA LEU A 16 5.32 7.57 3.80
C LEU A 16 5.46 8.34 2.49
N HIS A 17 4.44 9.09 2.04
CA HIS A 17 4.57 9.95 0.86
C HIS A 17 5.22 11.30 1.17
N THR A 18 5.40 11.65 2.44
CA THR A 18 6.08 12.89 2.82
C THR A 18 7.56 12.75 2.54
N ARG A 19 8.12 13.81 1.96
CA ARG A 19 9.55 13.87 1.67
C ARG A 19 10.34 14.15 2.95
N HIS A 20 10.90 13.09 3.54
CA HIS A 20 11.76 13.19 4.72
C HIS A 20 13.23 13.36 4.33
N ASP A 21 13.67 14.61 4.13
CA ASP A 21 15.03 14.91 3.63
C ASP A 21 16.14 14.37 4.53
N GLU A 22 15.96 14.37 5.85
CA GLU A 22 16.97 13.80 6.76
C GLU A 22 17.16 12.28 6.58
N ILE A 23 16.08 11.54 6.32
CA ILE A 23 16.14 10.09 6.09
C ILE A 23 16.81 9.84 4.74
N ARG A 24 16.42 10.59 3.71
CA ARG A 24 16.99 10.48 2.36
C ARG A 24 18.48 10.81 2.34
N HIS A 25 18.91 11.86 3.05
CA HIS A 25 20.32 12.21 3.19
C HIS A 25 21.10 11.09 3.89
N ARG A 26 20.56 10.53 4.97
CA ARG A 26 21.20 9.40 5.67
C ARG A 26 21.30 8.16 4.79
N ALA A 27 20.28 7.85 4.00
CA ALA A 27 20.33 6.72 3.07
C ALA A 27 21.32 6.95 1.93
N ALA A 28 21.36 8.16 1.37
CA ALA A 28 22.35 8.53 0.35
C ALA A 28 23.79 8.44 0.91
N PHE A 29 24.02 8.94 2.12
CA PHE A 29 25.31 8.86 2.80
C PHE A 29 25.74 7.41 3.05
N ARG A 30 24.79 6.52 3.36
CA ARG A 30 25.03 5.09 3.57
C ARG A 30 25.05 4.26 2.29
N GLY A 31 24.73 4.86 1.14
CA GLY A 31 24.61 4.16 -0.14
C GLY A 31 23.39 3.25 -0.27
N CYS A 32 22.38 3.40 0.60
CA CYS A 32 21.19 2.53 0.64
C CYS A 32 19.89 3.22 0.14
N THR A 33 20.02 4.19 -0.77
CA THR A 33 18.86 4.96 -1.29
C THR A 33 17.86 4.06 -2.02
N LYS A 34 18.34 3.04 -2.75
CA LYS A 34 17.49 2.14 -3.51
C LYS A 34 16.65 1.28 -2.57
N GLU A 35 17.28 0.68 -1.58
CA GLU A 35 16.69 -0.16 -0.56
C GLU A 35 15.66 0.63 0.26
N LEU A 36 15.96 1.89 0.58
CA LEU A 36 15.00 2.78 1.24
C LEU A 36 13.72 2.94 0.42
N LEU A 37 13.85 3.17 -0.90
CA LEU A 37 12.69 3.34 -1.79
C LEU A 37 11.91 2.04 -1.99
N GLU A 38 12.61 0.91 -2.09
CA GLU A 38 11.98 -0.41 -2.19
C GLU A 38 11.15 -0.72 -0.93
N VAL A 39 11.74 -0.55 0.26
CA VAL A 39 11.03 -0.74 1.54
C VAL A 39 9.86 0.24 1.70
N GLN A 40 10.04 1.50 1.29
CA GLN A 40 8.97 2.50 1.31
C GLN A 40 7.78 2.05 0.43
N GLN A 41 8.06 1.53 -0.77
CA GLN A 41 7.04 1.03 -1.68
C GLN A 41 6.33 -0.20 -1.11
N GLU A 42 7.07 -1.17 -0.56
CA GLU A 42 6.50 -2.35 0.09
C GLU A 42 5.54 -1.99 1.24
N LEU A 43 5.91 -1.00 2.05
CA LEU A 43 5.07 -0.51 3.14
C LEU A 43 3.78 0.16 2.63
N VAL A 44 3.88 0.95 1.55
CA VAL A 44 2.71 1.56 0.90
C VAL A 44 1.76 0.47 0.40
N ASP A 45 2.28 -0.53 -0.31
CA ASP A 45 1.48 -1.62 -0.88
C ASP A 45 0.78 -2.43 0.22
N TYR A 46 1.52 -2.76 1.28
CA TYR A 46 0.97 -3.45 2.46
C TYR A 46 -0.18 -2.66 3.10
N LEU A 47 0.01 -1.36 3.33
CA LEU A 47 -1.01 -0.50 3.95
C LEU A 47 -2.25 -0.35 3.06
N LEU A 48 -2.07 -0.24 1.74
CA LEU A 48 -3.18 -0.19 0.79
C LEU A 48 -3.95 -1.52 0.73
N ALA A 49 -3.26 -2.67 0.73
CA ALA A 49 -3.89 -3.99 0.79
C ALA A 49 -4.68 -4.15 2.10
N LYS A 50 -4.07 -3.78 3.24
CA LYS A 50 -4.72 -3.80 4.55
C LYS A 50 -5.97 -2.91 4.58
N LYS A 51 -5.91 -1.71 4.00
CA LYS A 51 -7.05 -0.80 3.88
C LYS A 51 -8.19 -1.43 3.08
N ARG A 52 -7.89 -2.04 1.92
CA ARG A 52 -8.90 -2.71 1.07
C ARG A 52 -9.60 -3.84 1.82
N HIS A 53 -8.82 -4.69 2.49
CA HIS A 53 -9.34 -5.78 3.33
C HIS A 53 -10.28 -5.27 4.43
N LEU A 54 -9.90 -4.20 5.15
CA LEU A 54 -10.73 -3.62 6.22
C LEU A 54 -12.01 -2.94 5.72
N LEU A 55 -12.02 -2.49 4.47
CA LEU A 55 -13.20 -1.91 3.81
C LEU A 55 -14.13 -2.98 3.21
N GLY A 56 -13.75 -4.27 3.25
CA GLY A 56 -14.50 -5.33 2.58
C GLY A 56 -14.50 -5.20 1.06
N VAL A 57 -13.58 -4.39 0.51
CA VAL A 57 -13.33 -4.29 -0.93
C VAL A 57 -12.30 -5.36 -1.25
N GLU A 58 -12.69 -6.63 -1.13
CA GLU A 58 -12.06 -7.66 -1.94
C GLU A 58 -12.43 -7.30 -3.39
N GLY A 59 -11.44 -6.84 -4.16
CA GLY A 59 -11.62 -6.78 -5.61
C GLY A 59 -12.04 -8.17 -6.11
N PRO A 60 -12.78 -8.27 -7.23
CA PRO A 60 -13.22 -9.55 -7.74
C PRO A 60 -12.02 -10.49 -7.79
N SER A 61 -12.17 -11.65 -7.17
CA SER A 61 -11.20 -12.73 -7.31
C SER A 61 -10.90 -12.88 -8.81
N PRO A 62 -9.65 -13.10 -9.24
CA PRO A 62 -9.35 -13.35 -10.66
C PRO A 62 -10.25 -14.45 -11.25
N ASN A 63 -10.70 -15.40 -10.42
CA ASN A 63 -11.64 -16.46 -10.82
C ASN A 63 -13.09 -15.98 -11.04
N GLU A 64 -13.50 -14.88 -10.42
CA GLU A 64 -14.86 -14.34 -10.53
C GLU A 64 -15.03 -13.52 -11.82
N ALA A 65 -13.99 -12.78 -12.22
CA ALA A 65 -13.93 -12.12 -13.54
C ALA A 65 -13.97 -13.14 -14.69
N VAL A 66 -13.31 -14.30 -14.53
CA VAL A 66 -13.30 -15.39 -15.52
C VAL A 66 -14.66 -16.09 -15.60
N ARG A 67 -15.37 -16.27 -14.48
CA ARG A 67 -16.74 -16.82 -14.49
C ARG A 67 -17.71 -15.93 -15.23
N ASN A 68 -17.59 -14.61 -15.04
CA ASN A 68 -18.49 -13.64 -15.67
C ASN A 68 -18.25 -13.53 -17.19
N TYR A 69 -17.02 -13.74 -17.68
CA TYR A 69 -16.77 -13.77 -19.13
C TYR A 69 -17.45 -14.97 -19.82
N ASN A 70 -17.51 -16.11 -19.13
CA ASN A 70 -18.11 -17.35 -19.68
C ASN A 70 -19.64 -17.40 -19.56
N SER A 71 -20.29 -16.43 -18.91
CA SER A 71 -21.76 -16.36 -18.83
C SER A 71 -22.39 -15.50 -19.93
N PHE A 72 -21.59 -14.79 -20.73
CA PHE A 72 -22.06 -13.98 -21.86
C PHE A 72 -21.68 -14.57 -23.24
N LEU A 73 -21.18 -15.81 -23.27
CA LEU A 73 -20.90 -16.59 -24.47
C LEU A 73 -21.91 -17.73 -24.60
#